data_AF-A0A2W5XLZ6-F1
#
_entry.id   AF-A0A2W5XLZ6-F1
#
_cell.length_a   1.000
_cell.length_b   1.000
_cell.length_c   1.000
_cell.angle_alpha   90.00
_cell.angle_beta   90.00
_cell.angle_gamma   90.00
#
_symmetry.space_group_name_H-M   'P 1'
#
loop_
_entity.id
_entity.type
_entity.pdbx_description
1 polymer ?
#
loop_
_entity_poly.entity_id
_entity_poly.type
_entity_poly.pdbx_seq_one_letter_code
_entity_poly.pdbx_strand_id
1 'polypeptide(L)'
;MAAKAKPQNFEEALGRLEEIVNRLDDGNLPLADSLELFKEGTRLAAFCRRLLSEAELSVQAALEESKIDTESADTAAEGEEFASQDDLGRDDSDEISDEATDE
;
A
#
# COMPACT_ATOMS: atom_id res chain seq x y z
N MET A 1 8.14 -33.69 -17.28
CA MET A 1 7.39 -33.13 -16.14
C MET A 1 8.33 -32.17 -15.41
N ALA A 2 8.06 -30.86 -15.47
CA ALA A 2 8.93 -29.84 -14.89
C ALA A 2 8.63 -29.72 -13.38
N ALA A 3 9.66 -29.90 -12.55
CA ALA A 3 9.56 -29.70 -11.11
C ALA A 3 9.28 -28.22 -10.84
N LYS A 4 8.16 -27.93 -10.18
CA LYS A 4 7.76 -26.59 -9.77
C LYS A 4 8.74 -26.11 -8.68
N ALA A 5 9.77 -25.37 -9.08
CA ALA A 5 10.76 -24.83 -8.17
C ALA A 5 10.06 -23.89 -7.17
N LYS A 6 10.39 -24.01 -5.88
CA LYS A 6 9.96 -23.02 -4.88
C LYS A 6 10.58 -21.67 -5.26
N PRO A 7 9.82 -20.57 -5.26
CA PRO A 7 10.37 -19.26 -5.55
C PRO A 7 11.48 -18.95 -4.55
N GLN A 8 12.65 -18.58 -5.09
CA GLN A 8 13.86 -18.33 -4.28
C GLN A 8 13.98 -16.84 -3.92
N ASN A 9 13.33 -15.94 -4.67
CA ASN A 9 13.40 -14.50 -4.52
C ASN A 9 12.00 -13.85 -4.50
N PHE A 10 11.96 -12.54 -4.19
CA PHE A 10 10.71 -11.78 -4.04
C PHE A 10 9.91 -11.73 -5.34
N GLU A 11 10.57 -11.44 -6.46
CA GLU A 11 9.95 -11.27 -7.77
C GLU A 11 9.28 -12.56 -8.25
N GLU A 12 9.95 -13.72 -8.08
CA GLU A 12 9.36 -15.03 -8.39
C GLU A 12 8.17 -15.35 -7.49
N ALA A 13 8.26 -15.04 -6.19
CA ALA A 13 7.18 -15.29 -5.24
C ALA A 13 5.95 -14.42 -5.54
N LEU A 14 6.17 -13.16 -5.92
CA LEU A 14 5.13 -12.23 -6.32
C LEU A 14 4.47 -12.65 -7.63
N GLY A 15 5.26 -12.94 -8.67
CA GLY A 15 4.71 -13.40 -9.96
C GLY A 15 3.91 -14.69 -9.82
N ARG A 16 4.38 -15.63 -8.99
CA ARG A 16 3.63 -16.86 -8.70
C ARG A 16 2.32 -16.57 -7.94
N LEU A 17 2.32 -15.60 -7.03
CA LEU A 17 1.13 -15.19 -6.30
C LEU A 17 0.09 -14.55 -7.24
N GLU A 18 0.52 -13.70 -8.17
CA GLU A 18 -0.34 -13.09 -9.19
C GLU A 18 -0.98 -14.16 -10.10
N GLU A 19 -0.21 -15.15 -10.56
CA GLU A 19 -0.74 -16.29 -11.31
C GLU A 19 -1.81 -17.05 -10.53
N ILE A 20 -1.59 -17.26 -9.23
CA ILE A 20 -2.55 -17.96 -8.36
C ILE A 20 -3.83 -17.14 -8.22
N VAL A 21 -3.72 -15.83 -8.00
CA VAL A 21 -4.88 -14.93 -7.87
C VAL A 21 -5.69 -14.94 -9.16
N ASN A 22 -5.06 -14.77 -10.32
CA ASN A 22 -5.74 -14.83 -11.62
C ASN A 22 -6.49 -16.15 -11.81
N ARG A 23 -5.84 -17.27 -11.51
CA ARG A 23 -6.47 -18.60 -11.62
C ARG A 23 -7.65 -18.79 -10.67
N LEU A 24 -7.60 -18.23 -9.47
CA LEU A 24 -8.70 -18.28 -8.51
C LEU A 24 -9.86 -17.38 -8.95
N ASP A 25 -9.58 -16.24 -9.57
CA ASP A 25 -10.57 -15.29 -10.08
C ASP A 25 -11.31 -15.83 -11.32
N ASP A 26 -10.62 -16.58 -12.18
CA ASP A 26 -11.22 -17.26 -13.34
C ASP A 26 -12.37 -18.21 -12.96
N GLY A 27 -12.41 -18.71 -11.72
CA GLY A 27 -13.52 -19.49 -11.15
C GLY A 27 -13.75 -20.88 -11.77
N ASN A 28 -13.04 -21.26 -12.83
CA ASN A 28 -13.22 -22.52 -13.56
C ASN A 28 -12.37 -23.68 -13.01
N LEU A 29 -12.17 -23.71 -11.70
CA LEU A 29 -11.33 -24.71 -11.02
C LEU A 29 -12.17 -25.61 -10.10
N PRO A 30 -11.86 -26.92 -10.03
CA PRO A 30 -12.40 -27.78 -9.00
C PRO A 30 -12.09 -27.24 -7.60
N LEU A 31 -13.01 -27.42 -6.65
CA LEU A 31 -12.85 -26.95 -5.27
C LEU A 31 -11.53 -27.40 -4.62
N ALA A 32 -11.11 -28.64 -4.88
CA ALA A 32 -9.86 -29.17 -4.35
C ALA A 32 -8.65 -28.35 -4.84
N ASP A 33 -8.59 -28.03 -6.13
CA ASP A 33 -7.52 -27.25 -6.75
C ASP A 33 -7.53 -25.81 -6.24
N SER A 34 -8.71 -25.20 -6.09
CA SER A 34 -8.87 -23.85 -5.52
C SER A 34 -8.34 -23.79 -4.08
N LEU A 35 -8.58 -24.83 -3.27
CA LEU A 35 -8.05 -24.91 -1.92
C LEU A 35 -6.52 -25.09 -1.89
N GLU A 36 -5.95 -25.85 -2.82
CA GLU A 36 -4.50 -25.99 -2.92
C GLU A 36 -3.84 -24.67 -3.33
N LEU A 37 -4.38 -24.00 -4.34
CA LEU A 37 -3.90 -22.70 -4.81
C LEU A 37 -4.02 -21.64 -3.71
N PHE A 38 -5.12 -21.62 -2.96
CA PHE A 38 -5.27 -20.70 -1.83
C PHE A 38 -4.22 -20.94 -0.73
N LYS A 39 -3.93 -22.20 -0.40
CA LYS A 39 -2.85 -22.55 0.55
C LYS A 39 -1.47 -22.16 0.03
N GLU A 40 -1.23 -22.30 -1.27
CA GLU A 40 0.02 -21.86 -1.90
C GLU A 40 0.12 -20.32 -1.84
N GLY A 41 -0.92 -19.60 -2.26
CA GLY A 41 -0.98 -18.15 -2.27
C GLY A 41 -0.82 -17.52 -0.89
N THR A 42 -1.47 -18.08 0.14
CA THR A 42 -1.31 -17.60 1.53
C THR A 42 0.13 -17.72 2.04
N ARG A 43 0.84 -18.80 1.69
CA ARG A 43 2.26 -18.97 2.03
C ARG A 43 3.15 -17.98 1.28
N LEU A 44 2.89 -17.77 -0.02
CA LEU A 44 3.65 -16.81 -0.82
C LEU A 44 3.45 -15.38 -0.31
N ALA A 45 2.21 -14.99 -0.01
CA ALA A 45 1.92 -13.69 0.56
C ALA A 45 2.62 -13.46 1.90
N ALA A 46 2.68 -14.48 2.76
CA ALA A 46 3.43 -14.41 4.01
C ALA A 46 4.94 -14.30 3.79
N PHE A 47 5.47 -15.02 2.80
CA PHE A 47 6.87 -14.92 2.40
C PHE A 47 7.22 -13.52 1.90
N CYS A 48 6.46 -12.95 0.96
CA CYS A 48 6.69 -11.61 0.43
C CYS A 48 6.64 -10.54 1.54
N ARG A 49 5.65 -10.62 2.45
CA ARG A 49 5.58 -9.71 3.62
C ARG A 49 6.83 -9.78 4.47
N ARG A 50 7.34 -10.98 4.75
CA ARG A 50 8.55 -11.15 5.55
C ARG A 50 9.77 -10.50 4.90
N LEU A 51 9.95 -10.70 3.59
CA LEU A 51 11.07 -10.09 2.85
C LEU A 51 10.98 -8.57 2.89
N LEU A 52 9.79 -8.00 2.71
CA LEU A 52 9.59 -6.55 2.79
C LEU A 52 9.88 -6.01 4.19
N SER A 53 9.45 -6.69 5.25
CA SER A 53 9.77 -6.28 6.63
C SER A 53 11.27 -6.36 6.93
N GLU A 54 11.96 -7.39 6.44
CA GLU A 54 13.42 -7.51 6.59
C GLU A 54 14.15 -6.37 5.83
N ALA A 55 13.69 -6.03 4.63
CA ALA A 55 14.23 -4.91 3.87
C ALA A 55 13.99 -3.56 4.55
N GLU A 56 12.79 -3.33 5.08
CA GLU A 56 12.43 -2.10 5.81
C GLU A 56 13.33 -1.90 7.03
N LEU A 57 13.53 -2.96 7.84
CA LEU A 57 14.45 -2.93 8.98
C LEU A 57 15.89 -2.63 8.56
N SER A 58 16.36 -3.22 7.45
CA SER A 58 17.70 -2.96 6.93
C SER A 58 17.87 -1.51 6.49
N VAL A 59 16.87 -0.92 5.84
CA VAL A 59 16.89 0.49 5.43
C VAL A 59 16.89 1.40 6.66
N GLN A 60 16.06 1.10 7.65
CA GLN A 60 15.98 1.89 8.88
C GLN A 60 17.30 1.87 9.65
N ALA A 61 17.96 0.71 9.75
CA ALA A 61 19.28 0.59 10.36
C ALA A 61 20.35 1.41 9.62
N ALA A 62 20.36 1.35 8.28
CA ALA A 62 21.29 2.13 7.46
C ALA A 62 21.06 3.65 7.59
N LEU A 63 19.81 4.09 7.68
CA LEU A 63 19.47 5.50 7.91
C LEU A 63 19.93 5.97 9.29
N GLU A 64 19.77 5.16 10.33
CA GLU A 64 20.21 5.51 11.68
C GLU A 64 21.73 5.59 11.78
N GLU A 65 22.46 4.70 11.09
CA GLU A 65 23.92 4.79 10.96
C GLU A 65 24.35 6.09 10.25
N SER A 66 23.63 6.50 9.20
CA SER A 66 23.94 7.73 8.46
C SER A 66 23.62 9.03 9.20
N LYS A 67 22.73 9.00 10.21
CA LYS A 67 22.43 10.19 11.03
C LYS A 67 23.59 10.59 11.95
N ILE A 68 24.50 9.66 12.23
CA ILE A 68 25.68 9.91 13.08
C ILE A 68 26.64 10.93 12.40
N ASP A 69 26.55 11.12 11.09
CA ASP A 69 27.35 12.11 10.36
C ASP A 69 26.69 13.50 10.24
N THR A 70 25.47 13.70 10.74
CA THR A 70 24.71 14.97 10.58
C THR A 70 24.20 15.55 11.92
N GLU A 71 25.01 15.53 12.97
CA GLU A 71 24.74 16.29 14.22
C GLU A 71 25.89 17.24 14.58
N SER A 72 26.52 17.84 13.57
CA SER A 72 27.30 19.08 13.72
C SER A 72 26.99 20.06 12.60
N ALA A 73 25.71 20.41 12.51
CA ALA A 73 25.27 21.65 11.87
C ALA A 73 24.13 22.24 12.70
N ASP A 74 24.57 23.10 13.62
CA ASP A 74 23.81 24.15 14.28
C ASP A 74 22.82 24.83 13.32
N THR A 75 21.53 24.84 13.66
CA THR A 75 20.69 26.03 13.47
C THR A 75 19.49 25.98 14.40
N ALA A 76 19.60 26.76 15.48
CA ALA A 76 18.45 27.35 16.15
C ALA A 76 17.83 28.43 15.23
N ALA A 77 16.53 28.33 14.97
CA ALA A 77 15.64 29.42 14.55
C ALA A 77 14.21 28.92 14.83
N GLU A 78 13.69 29.17 16.04
CA GLU A 78 12.76 30.27 16.33
C GLU A 78 11.47 30.19 15.50
N GLY A 79 10.36 29.96 16.21
CA GLY A 79 9.05 29.78 15.62
C GLY A 79 8.47 31.07 15.03
N GLU A 80 7.55 30.88 14.10
CA GLU A 80 6.57 31.90 13.74
C GLU A 80 5.18 31.24 13.69
N GLU A 81 4.39 31.61 14.70
CA GLU A 81 2.94 31.52 14.77
C GLU A 81 2.36 32.35 13.61
N PHE A 82 1.79 31.70 12.60
CA PHE A 82 0.95 32.41 11.63
C PHE A 82 -0.49 32.39 12.10
N ALA A 83 -0.85 33.45 12.81
CA ALA A 83 -2.20 33.82 13.14
C ALA A 83 -3.05 33.99 11.86
N SER A 84 -4.31 33.54 11.98
CA SER A 84 -5.51 33.94 11.24
C SER A 84 -5.37 34.92 10.07
N GLN A 85 -5.96 34.56 8.93
CA GLN A 85 -6.62 35.54 8.09
C GLN A 85 -8.05 35.08 7.77
N ASP A 86 -8.98 35.65 8.54
CA ASP A 86 -10.35 35.91 8.15
C ASP A 86 -10.42 36.67 6.80
N ASP A 87 -11.58 36.57 6.16
CA ASP A 87 -12.12 37.48 5.14
C ASP A 87 -11.89 37.10 3.67
N LEU A 88 -12.82 36.29 3.13
CA LEU A 88 -13.71 36.77 2.08
C LEU A 88 -15.12 36.23 2.35
N GLY A 89 -15.97 37.09 2.90
CA GLY A 89 -17.35 36.75 3.20
C GLY A 89 -18.30 36.80 2.00
N ARG A 90 -19.54 36.43 2.33
CA ARG A 90 -20.81 36.95 1.78
C ARG A 90 -21.20 36.37 0.40
N ASP A 91 -22.41 35.92 0.06
CA ASP A 91 -23.76 35.82 0.64
C ASP A 91 -24.66 35.32 -0.50
N ASP A 92 -25.72 34.60 -0.12
CA ASP A 92 -27.00 34.45 -0.79
C ASP A 92 -27.09 34.52 -2.33
N SER A 93 -27.50 33.41 -2.94
CA SER A 93 -28.88 33.29 -3.43
C SER A 93 -29.09 32.01 -4.24
N ASP A 94 -30.07 31.22 -3.78
CA ASP A 94 -31.17 30.70 -4.58
C ASP A 94 -30.85 30.08 -5.95
N GLU A 95 -30.80 28.75 -5.99
CA GLU A 95 -31.42 28.01 -7.09
C GLU A 95 -32.21 26.83 -6.53
N ILE A 96 -33.32 27.16 -5.83
CA ILE A 96 -34.47 26.25 -5.74
C ILE A 96 -35.16 26.31 -7.11
N SER A 97 -34.94 25.31 -7.96
CA SER A 97 -35.93 24.97 -8.98
C SER A 97 -36.76 23.79 -8.48
N ASP A 98 -37.82 24.13 -7.77
CA ASP A 98 -39.03 23.33 -7.66
C ASP A 98 -39.52 23.03 -9.08
N GLU A 99 -39.58 21.76 -9.48
CA GLU A 99 -40.52 21.34 -10.52
C GLU A 99 -41.20 20.04 -10.07
N ALA A 100 -42.21 20.23 -9.21
CA ALA A 100 -43.29 19.30 -9.06
C ALA A 100 -44.20 19.39 -10.29
N THR A 101 -44.13 18.40 -11.16
CA THR A 101 -45.25 18.08 -12.06
C THR A 101 -45.77 16.68 -11.72
N ASP A 102 -46.92 16.72 -11.04
CA ASP A 102 -47.90 15.67 -10.84
C ASP A 102 -48.66 15.44 -12.15
N GLU A 103 -48.65 14.20 -12.67
CA GLU A 103 -49.78 13.54 -13.33
C GLU A 103 -49.62 12.01 -13.31
#